data_AF-A0A7W1XX71-F1
#
_entry.id   AF-A0A7W1XX71-F1
#
_cell.length_a   1.000
_cell.length_b   1.000
_cell.length_c   1.000
_cell.angle_alpha   90.00
_cell.angle_beta   90.00
_cell.angle_gamma   90.00
#
_symmetry.space_group_name_H-M   'P 1'
#
loop_
_entity.id
_entity.type
_entity.pdbx_description
1 polymer ?
#
loop_
_entity_poly.entity_id
_entity_poly.type
_entity_poly.pdbx_seq_one_letter_code
_entity_poly.pdbx_strand_id
1 'polypeptide(L)'
;MNPDSKATAGFLNQLFEFGEMIKISHTLFALPFAIGAAFLAVSLQDSNLPASGWTPFLQVVLAIAFARTSAMSFNRWADRDIDGKNPRTENRSIPAGRLTAGQVLTATVISIFGFVATCAWIGDQALLLSPIVLLVVLGYSYTKRLTWLCHAVLGIGLGLAPVGAWLVLTGDLADPLPWLLGTAVLFWSAGFDIVYSCQDVEVDKEQSLNSIPARFGIAKSLVISRSFHLVMIILMGLLYLELDRSLPVLVATFLTATLLCIGHLRIRSEYRQLKRIENALLEFNIAISFIFMLCMAAEVYL
;
A
#
# COMPACT_ATOMS: atom_id res chain seq x y z
N MET A 1 15.96 -41.09 -1.55
CA MET A 1 15.33 -39.86 -1.04
C MET A 1 13.86 -40.18 -0.75
N ASN A 2 13.41 -40.07 0.51
CA ASN A 2 12.10 -40.53 0.98
C ASN A 2 10.95 -39.69 0.34
N PRO A 3 9.83 -40.26 -0.16
CA PRO A 3 8.67 -39.52 -0.66
C PRO A 3 8.18 -38.39 0.26
N ASP A 4 8.20 -38.59 1.58
CA ASP A 4 7.83 -37.55 2.56
C ASP A 4 8.80 -36.36 2.54
N SER A 5 10.09 -36.59 2.28
CA SER A 5 11.09 -35.51 2.15
C SER A 5 10.90 -34.69 0.87
N LYS A 6 10.39 -35.29 -0.21
CA LYS A 6 10.02 -34.55 -1.45
C LYS A 6 8.73 -33.76 -1.28
N ALA A 7 7.73 -34.31 -0.59
CA ALA A 7 6.48 -33.61 -0.31
C ALA A 7 6.69 -32.40 0.61
N THR A 8 7.53 -32.56 1.65
CA THR A 8 7.87 -31.48 2.59
C THR A 8 8.68 -30.37 1.91
N ALA A 9 9.67 -30.73 1.07
CA ALA A 9 10.41 -29.76 0.26
C ALA A 9 9.51 -29.04 -0.76
N GLY A 10 8.53 -29.73 -1.35
CA GLY A 10 7.54 -29.14 -2.25
C GLY A 10 6.62 -28.14 -1.55
N PHE A 11 6.15 -28.46 -0.34
CA PHE A 11 5.33 -27.57 0.47
C PHE A 11 6.08 -26.31 0.91
N LEU A 12 7.33 -26.46 1.38
CA LEU A 12 8.17 -25.31 1.76
C LEU A 12 8.44 -24.40 0.55
N ASN A 13 8.75 -24.97 -0.62
CA ASN A 13 8.91 -24.18 -1.83
C ASN A 13 7.63 -23.43 -2.23
N GLN A 14 6.46 -24.05 -2.09
CA GLN A 14 5.18 -23.37 -2.33
C GLN A 14 4.93 -22.22 -1.34
N LEU A 15 5.33 -22.37 -0.08
CA LEU A 15 5.24 -21.29 0.90
C LEU A 15 6.19 -20.13 0.57
N PHE A 16 7.42 -20.42 0.16
CA PHE A 16 8.37 -19.39 -0.29
C PHE A 16 7.85 -18.65 -1.52
N GLU A 17 7.37 -19.38 -2.53
CA GLU A 17 6.74 -18.81 -3.73
C GLU A 17 5.52 -17.94 -3.39
N PHE A 18 4.70 -18.38 -2.43
CA PHE A 18 3.58 -17.58 -1.95
C PHE A 18 4.04 -16.29 -1.28
N GLY A 19 5.08 -16.36 -0.43
CA GLY A 19 5.69 -15.19 0.22
C GLY A 19 6.27 -14.18 -0.78
N GLU A 20 6.93 -14.66 -1.84
CA GLU A 20 7.40 -13.80 -2.92
C GLU A 20 6.24 -13.19 -3.72
N MET A 21 5.19 -13.98 -4.00
CA MET A 21 4.03 -13.54 -4.76
C MET A 21 3.28 -12.38 -4.08
N ILE A 22 3.06 -12.47 -2.77
CA ILE A 22 2.42 -11.40 -1.99
C ILE A 22 3.33 -10.17 -1.82
N LYS A 23 4.60 -10.27 -2.28
CA LYS A 23 5.66 -9.28 -2.13
C LYS A 23 5.74 -8.78 -0.69
N ILE A 24 6.19 -9.64 0.23
CA ILE A 24 6.39 -9.26 1.65
C ILE A 24 7.28 -8.02 1.77
N SER A 25 8.22 -7.77 0.86
CA SER A 25 8.99 -6.53 0.81
C SER A 25 8.11 -5.30 0.63
N HIS A 26 7.02 -5.41 -0.14
CA HIS A 26 6.05 -4.34 -0.28
C HIS A 26 5.25 -4.14 1.02
N THR A 27 5.06 -5.21 1.81
CA THR A 27 4.87 -5.21 3.28
C THR A 27 5.14 -3.89 3.98
N LEU A 28 6.41 -3.55 3.82
CA LEU A 28 7.20 -2.55 4.51
C LEU A 28 6.85 -1.12 4.08
N PHE A 29 5.99 -0.92 3.08
CA PHE A 29 5.51 0.42 2.70
C PHE A 29 4.26 0.87 3.45
N ALA A 30 3.26 -0.02 3.54
CA ALA A 30 1.94 0.35 4.01
C ALA A 30 1.83 0.24 5.54
N LEU A 31 2.50 -0.77 6.11
CA LEU A 31 2.44 -1.01 7.55
C LEU A 31 3.01 0.16 8.37
N PRO A 32 4.16 0.76 8.03
CA PRO A 32 4.68 1.89 8.79
C PRO A 32 3.77 3.12 8.79
N PHE A 33 3.06 3.40 7.69
CA PHE A 33 2.09 4.50 7.66
C PHE A 33 0.93 4.27 8.62
N ALA A 34 0.41 3.05 8.67
CA ALA A 34 -0.67 2.73 9.58
C ALA A 34 -0.23 2.67 11.05
N ILE A 35 0.96 2.13 11.32
CA ILE A 35 1.54 2.17 12.68
C ILE A 35 1.85 3.61 13.10
N GLY A 36 2.36 4.44 12.19
CA GLY A 36 2.56 5.87 12.44
C GLY A 36 1.25 6.59 12.74
N ALA A 37 0.17 6.29 12.00
CA ALA A 37 -1.15 6.81 12.29
C ALA A 37 -1.68 6.35 13.66
N ALA A 38 -1.42 5.10 14.05
CA ALA A 38 -1.76 4.59 15.38
C ALA A 38 -0.98 5.34 16.48
N PHE A 39 0.32 5.60 16.30
CA PHE A 39 1.08 6.40 17.26
C PHE A 39 0.59 7.85 17.34
N LEU A 40 0.28 8.48 16.19
CA LEU A 40 -0.31 9.81 16.17
C LEU A 40 -1.68 9.85 16.88
N ALA A 41 -2.52 8.83 16.69
CA ALA A 41 -3.78 8.72 17.41
C ALA A 41 -3.59 8.56 18.92
N VAL A 42 -2.49 7.95 19.37
CA VAL A 42 -2.14 7.84 20.78
C VAL A 42 -1.63 9.17 21.34
N SER A 43 -0.81 9.91 20.58
CA SER A 43 -0.26 11.20 21.05
C SER A 43 -1.33 12.27 21.28
N LEU A 44 -2.49 12.13 20.65
CA LEU A 44 -3.63 13.04 20.82
C LEU A 44 -4.59 12.62 21.95
N GLN A 45 -4.33 11.50 22.62
CA GLN A 45 -5.10 11.06 23.78
C GLN A 45 -4.37 11.48 25.07
N ASP A 46 -5.12 11.69 26.16
CA ASP A 46 -4.58 12.09 27.48
C ASP A 46 -3.65 11.04 28.12
N SER A 47 -3.42 9.90 27.46
CA SER A 47 -2.60 8.79 27.94
C SER A 47 -1.56 8.38 26.89
N ASN A 48 -0.28 8.31 27.29
CA ASN A 48 0.84 7.92 26.43
C ASN A 48 0.71 6.50 25.82
N LEU A 49 -0.18 5.65 26.34
CA LEU A 49 -0.52 4.34 25.79
C LEU A 49 -2.01 4.04 26.01
N PRO A 50 -2.67 3.31 25.09
CA PRO A 50 -4.03 2.85 25.29
C PRO A 50 -4.15 2.02 26.58
N ALA A 51 -5.30 2.10 27.27
CA ALA A 51 -5.56 1.29 28.46
C ALA A 51 -5.43 -0.23 28.20
N SER A 52 -5.66 -0.66 26.95
CA SER A 52 -5.49 -2.04 26.46
C SER A 52 -4.05 -2.43 26.11
N GLY A 53 -3.06 -1.58 26.40
CA GLY A 53 -1.65 -1.79 26.08
C GLY A 53 -1.39 -1.89 24.57
N TRP A 54 -0.64 -2.91 24.15
CA TRP A 54 -0.22 -3.10 22.76
C TRP A 54 -1.24 -3.84 21.87
N THR A 55 -2.37 -4.27 22.44
CA THR A 55 -3.41 -5.01 21.70
C THR A 55 -3.92 -4.26 20.46
N PRO A 56 -4.18 -2.93 20.50
CA PRO A 56 -4.58 -2.16 19.32
C PRO A 56 -3.55 -2.22 18.18
N PHE A 57 -2.26 -2.15 18.50
CA PHE A 57 -1.20 -2.26 17.49
C PHE A 57 -1.17 -3.65 16.84
N LEU A 58 -1.39 -4.72 17.62
CA LEU A 58 -1.52 -6.08 17.08
C LEU A 58 -2.73 -6.19 16.14
N GLN A 59 -3.87 -5.61 16.53
CA GLN A 59 -5.07 -5.56 15.68
C GLN A 59 -4.80 -4.84 14.35
N VAL A 60 -4.11 -3.70 14.39
CA VAL A 60 -3.68 -2.96 13.18
C VAL A 60 -2.79 -3.82 12.28
N VAL A 61 -1.77 -4.45 12.85
CA VAL A 61 -0.84 -5.33 12.11
C VAL A 61 -1.58 -6.47 11.43
N LEU A 62 -2.47 -7.17 12.16
CA LEU A 62 -3.23 -8.29 11.62
C LEU A 62 -4.23 -7.84 10.55
N ALA A 63 -4.94 -6.75 10.78
CA ALA A 63 -5.89 -6.20 9.81
C ALA A 63 -5.20 -5.87 8.49
N ILE A 64 -4.04 -5.20 8.55
CA ILE A 64 -3.25 -4.86 7.36
C ILE A 64 -2.68 -6.11 6.70
N ALA A 65 -2.13 -7.04 7.48
CA ALA A 65 -1.56 -8.27 6.95
C ALA A 65 -2.61 -9.05 6.14
N PHE A 66 -3.80 -9.26 6.71
CA PHE A 66 -4.89 -9.97 6.02
C PHE A 66 -5.47 -9.18 4.85
N ALA A 67 -5.79 -7.89 5.02
CA ALA A 67 -6.34 -7.06 3.94
C ALA A 67 -5.37 -7.03 2.74
N ARG A 68 -4.09 -6.81 3.01
CA ARG A 68 -3.06 -6.75 1.96
C ARG A 68 -2.82 -8.10 1.30
N THR A 69 -2.79 -9.18 2.08
CA THR A 69 -2.65 -10.54 1.51
C THR A 69 -3.83 -10.84 0.59
N SER A 70 -5.06 -10.49 1.00
CA SER A 70 -6.24 -10.64 0.14
C SER A 70 -6.13 -9.80 -1.14
N ALA A 71 -5.73 -8.53 -1.03
CA ALA A 71 -5.58 -7.62 -2.17
C ALA A 71 -4.52 -8.11 -3.18
N MET A 72 -3.34 -8.50 -2.70
CA MET A 72 -2.24 -8.96 -3.53
C MET A 72 -2.53 -10.31 -4.17
N SER A 73 -3.05 -11.28 -3.41
CA SER A 73 -3.43 -12.59 -3.95
C SER A 73 -4.56 -12.45 -4.97
N PHE A 74 -5.57 -11.63 -4.69
CA PHE A 74 -6.64 -11.36 -5.63
C PHE A 74 -6.15 -10.68 -6.89
N ASN A 75 -5.24 -9.71 -6.78
CA ASN A 75 -4.65 -9.04 -7.94
C ASN A 75 -3.92 -10.02 -8.85
N ARG A 76 -3.10 -10.92 -8.28
CA ARG A 76 -2.39 -11.95 -9.04
C ARG A 76 -3.36 -12.91 -9.71
N TRP A 77 -4.41 -13.30 -9.00
CA TRP A 77 -5.45 -14.16 -9.55
C TRP A 77 -6.25 -13.48 -10.68
N ALA A 78 -6.66 -12.23 -10.50
CA ALA A 78 -7.49 -11.48 -11.44
C ALA A 78 -6.73 -11.06 -12.70
N ASP A 79 -5.44 -10.74 -12.59
CA ASP A 79 -4.59 -10.30 -13.69
C ASP A 79 -3.81 -11.45 -14.36
N ARG A 80 -4.00 -12.70 -13.94
CA ARG A 80 -3.24 -13.87 -14.46
C ARG A 80 -3.17 -13.97 -15.99
N ASP A 81 -4.27 -13.67 -16.70
CA ASP A 81 -4.38 -13.84 -18.15
C ASP A 81 -3.66 -12.71 -18.92
N ILE A 82 -3.54 -11.54 -18.31
CA ILE A 82 -2.88 -10.36 -18.89
C ILE A 82 -1.42 -10.26 -18.44
N ASP A 83 -1.11 -10.74 -17.23
CA ASP A 83 0.24 -10.85 -16.69
C ASP A 83 1.10 -11.80 -17.53
N GLY A 84 0.53 -12.90 -18.03
CA GLY A 84 1.22 -13.84 -18.91
C GLY A 84 1.57 -13.29 -20.30
N LYS A 85 0.99 -12.15 -20.68
CA LYS A 85 1.25 -11.47 -21.96
C LYS A 85 2.17 -10.26 -21.81
N ASN A 86 2.61 -9.94 -20.61
CA ASN A 86 3.52 -8.84 -20.34
C ASN A 86 4.92 -9.41 -20.04
N PRO A 87 5.96 -9.07 -20.84
CA PRO A 87 7.33 -9.56 -20.63
C PRO A 87 7.91 -9.31 -19.23
N ARG A 88 7.42 -8.28 -18.52
CA ARG A 88 7.83 -7.98 -17.14
C ARG A 88 7.21 -8.93 -16.12
N THR A 89 6.03 -9.48 -16.40
CA THR A 89 5.23 -10.23 -15.43
C THR A 89 4.95 -11.67 -15.84
N GLU A 90 5.37 -12.09 -17.03
CA GLU A 90 5.26 -13.47 -17.53
C GLU A 90 5.92 -14.50 -16.60
N ASN A 91 6.91 -14.07 -15.82
CA ASN A 91 7.63 -14.91 -14.86
C ASN A 91 7.00 -14.93 -13.45
N ARG A 92 5.85 -14.29 -13.24
CA ARG A 92 5.11 -14.34 -11.95
C ARG A 92 4.61 -15.77 -11.67
N SER A 93 4.34 -16.07 -10.40
CA SER A 93 4.07 -17.44 -9.95
C SER A 93 2.89 -18.14 -10.63
N ILE A 94 1.79 -17.42 -10.95
CA ILE A 94 0.66 -18.01 -11.70
C ILE A 94 0.99 -18.19 -13.19
N PRO A 95 1.38 -17.14 -13.96
CA PRO A 95 1.71 -17.31 -15.37
C PRO A 95 2.84 -18.33 -15.64
N ALA A 96 3.83 -18.41 -14.75
CA ALA A 96 4.93 -19.37 -14.85
C ALA A 96 4.57 -20.79 -14.35
N GLY A 97 3.34 -21.02 -13.90
CA GLY A 97 2.87 -22.35 -13.45
C GLY A 97 3.42 -22.82 -12.10
N ARG A 98 4.10 -21.96 -11.32
CA ARG A 98 4.64 -22.30 -9.99
C ARG A 98 3.56 -22.38 -8.92
N LEU A 99 2.48 -21.61 -9.08
CA LEU A 99 1.27 -21.67 -8.26
C LEU A 99 0.03 -21.77 -9.17
N THR A 100 -0.94 -22.59 -8.77
CA THR A 100 -2.23 -22.67 -9.47
C THR A 100 -3.12 -21.49 -9.11
N ALA A 101 -4.01 -21.09 -10.04
CA ALA A 101 -5.01 -20.07 -9.76
C ALA A 101 -5.93 -20.45 -8.58
N GLY A 102 -6.25 -21.74 -8.43
CA GLY A 102 -7.05 -22.24 -7.30
C GLY A 102 -6.38 -22.05 -5.94
N GLN A 103 -5.07 -22.32 -5.85
CA GLN A 103 -4.29 -22.08 -4.61
C GLN A 103 -4.31 -20.60 -4.22
N VAL A 104 -4.08 -19.71 -5.18
CA VAL A 104 -4.04 -18.26 -4.91
C VAL A 104 -5.42 -17.71 -4.55
N LEU A 105 -6.48 -18.20 -5.19
CA LEU A 105 -7.86 -17.84 -4.82
C LEU A 105 -8.22 -18.33 -3.41
N THR A 106 -7.81 -19.56 -3.06
CA THR A 106 -8.03 -20.10 -1.70
C THR A 106 -7.36 -19.23 -0.65
N ALA A 107 -6.10 -18.84 -0.88
CA ALA A 107 -5.39 -17.95 0.03
C ALA A 107 -6.02 -16.54 0.13
N THR A 108 -6.58 -16.05 -0.99
CA THR A 108 -7.38 -14.81 -1.01
C THR A 108 -8.57 -14.92 -0.08
N VAL A 109 -9.37 -15.97 -0.22
CA VAL A 109 -10.58 -16.22 0.59
C VAL A 109 -10.23 -16.39 2.07
N ILE A 110 -9.19 -17.15 2.41
CA ILE A 110 -8.70 -17.29 3.80
C ILE A 110 -8.32 -15.92 4.38
N SER A 111 -7.62 -15.10 3.60
CA SER A 111 -7.20 -13.76 4.04
C SER A 111 -8.38 -12.81 4.22
N ILE A 112 -9.42 -12.92 3.38
CA ILE A 112 -10.68 -12.17 3.57
C ILE A 112 -11.32 -12.54 4.91
N PHE A 113 -11.45 -13.83 5.21
CA PHE A 113 -12.02 -14.26 6.51
C PHE A 113 -11.15 -13.81 7.69
N GLY A 114 -9.82 -13.89 7.58
CA GLY A 114 -8.90 -13.39 8.59
C GLY A 114 -9.07 -11.88 8.84
N PHE A 115 -9.25 -11.09 7.76
CA PHE A 115 -9.52 -9.66 7.87
C PHE A 115 -10.85 -9.38 8.58
N VAL A 116 -11.95 -10.01 8.14
CA VAL A 116 -13.28 -9.83 8.76
C VAL A 116 -13.28 -10.26 10.22
N ALA A 117 -12.63 -11.39 10.55
CA ALA A 117 -12.49 -11.83 11.94
C ALA A 117 -11.68 -10.83 12.79
N THR A 118 -10.63 -10.22 12.22
CA THR A 118 -9.88 -9.16 12.90
C THR A 118 -10.74 -7.92 13.11
N CYS A 119 -11.53 -7.51 12.12
CA CYS A 119 -12.48 -6.39 12.26
C CYS A 119 -13.56 -6.66 13.32
N ALA A 120 -14.08 -7.89 13.40
CA ALA A 120 -15.00 -8.30 14.46
C ALA A 120 -14.36 -8.23 15.85
N TRP A 121 -13.05 -8.54 15.97
CA TRP A 121 -12.30 -8.40 17.20
C TRP A 121 -12.04 -6.93 17.59
N ILE A 122 -11.89 -6.04 16.60
CA ILE A 122 -11.71 -4.60 16.83
C ILE A 122 -13.01 -3.97 17.36
N GLY A 123 -14.15 -4.25 16.71
CA GLY A 123 -15.46 -3.77 17.16
C GLY A 123 -16.47 -3.63 16.03
N ASP A 124 -17.74 -3.36 16.39
CA ASP A 124 -18.87 -3.36 15.46
C ASP A 124 -18.70 -2.38 14.29
N GLN A 125 -18.14 -1.20 14.55
CA GLN A 125 -17.87 -0.21 13.49
C GLN A 125 -16.83 -0.71 12.48
N ALA A 126 -15.75 -1.35 12.94
CA ALA A 126 -14.75 -1.93 12.06
C ALA A 126 -15.33 -3.10 11.26
N LEU A 127 -16.15 -3.95 11.89
CA LEU A 127 -16.85 -5.05 11.21
C LEU A 127 -17.79 -4.53 10.13
N LEU A 128 -18.59 -3.50 10.42
CA LEU A 128 -19.53 -2.89 9.48
C LEU A 128 -18.82 -2.26 8.27
N LEU A 129 -17.64 -1.66 8.47
CA LEU A 129 -16.85 -1.05 7.41
C LEU A 129 -16.01 -2.06 6.62
N SER A 130 -15.77 -3.26 7.16
CA SER A 130 -14.93 -4.28 6.53
C SER A 130 -15.33 -4.64 5.08
N PRO A 131 -16.63 -4.74 4.71
CA PRO A 131 -17.01 -5.02 3.33
C PRO A 131 -16.67 -3.87 2.37
N ILE A 132 -16.72 -2.62 2.84
CA ILE A 132 -16.35 -1.44 2.04
C ILE A 132 -14.85 -1.46 1.77
N VAL A 133 -14.04 -1.73 2.79
CA VAL A 133 -12.59 -1.86 2.64
C VAL A 133 -12.25 -2.98 1.66
N LEU A 134 -12.86 -4.16 1.82
CA LEU A 134 -12.69 -5.30 0.91
C LEU A 134 -13.09 -4.98 -0.53
N LEU A 135 -14.20 -4.26 -0.73
CA LEU A 135 -14.64 -3.83 -2.05
C LEU A 135 -13.57 -2.97 -2.74
N VAL A 136 -12.96 -2.03 -2.02
CA VAL A 136 -11.89 -1.19 -2.55
C VAL A 136 -10.62 -2.00 -2.85
N VAL A 137 -10.12 -2.76 -1.87
CA VAL A 137 -8.82 -3.46 -1.98
C VAL A 137 -8.86 -4.71 -2.86
N LEU A 138 -10.04 -5.28 -3.15
CA LEU A 138 -10.20 -6.32 -4.16
C LEU A 138 -10.55 -5.69 -5.51
N GLY A 139 -11.49 -4.75 -5.50
CA GLY A 139 -12.02 -4.09 -6.69
C GLY A 139 -10.98 -3.32 -7.50
N TYR A 140 -9.94 -2.77 -6.86
CA TYR A 140 -8.88 -2.05 -7.58
C TYR A 140 -8.26 -2.89 -8.72
N SER A 141 -8.18 -4.22 -8.56
CA SER A 141 -7.59 -5.12 -9.56
C SER A 141 -8.30 -5.05 -10.92
N TYR A 142 -9.58 -4.70 -10.94
CA TYR A 142 -10.35 -4.56 -12.18
C TYR A 142 -10.37 -3.14 -12.74
N THR A 143 -10.00 -2.14 -11.96
CA THR A 143 -10.20 -0.72 -12.35
C THR A 143 -9.45 -0.34 -13.61
N LYS A 144 -8.26 -0.93 -13.86
CA LYS A 144 -7.51 -0.69 -15.11
C LYS A 144 -8.24 -1.16 -16.36
N ARG A 145 -9.24 -2.04 -16.26
CA ARG A 145 -10.09 -2.44 -17.40
C ARG A 145 -11.19 -1.41 -17.69
N LEU A 146 -11.43 -0.47 -16.78
CA LEU A 146 -12.56 0.46 -16.82
C LEU A 146 -12.12 1.92 -16.94
N THR A 147 -11.04 2.30 -16.26
CA THR A 147 -10.63 3.70 -16.12
C THR A 147 -9.12 3.85 -15.94
N TRP A 148 -8.59 4.94 -16.47
CA TRP A 148 -7.20 5.37 -16.28
C TRP A 148 -6.96 5.93 -14.87
N LEU A 149 -8.02 6.16 -14.09
CA LEU A 149 -7.96 6.53 -12.67
C LEU A 149 -7.66 5.34 -11.74
N CYS A 150 -7.26 4.20 -12.27
CA CYS A 150 -6.92 2.99 -11.50
C CYS A 150 -5.86 3.25 -10.40
N HIS A 151 -4.89 4.13 -10.67
CA HIS A 151 -3.88 4.55 -9.70
C HIS A 151 -4.49 5.23 -8.47
N ALA A 152 -5.54 6.05 -8.66
CA ALA A 152 -6.23 6.71 -7.56
C ALA A 152 -7.01 5.70 -6.70
N VAL A 153 -7.65 4.70 -7.33
CA VAL A 153 -8.36 3.65 -6.58
C VAL A 153 -7.40 2.78 -5.78
N LEU A 154 -6.24 2.44 -6.34
CA LEU A 154 -5.15 1.81 -5.60
C LEU A 154 -4.72 2.70 -4.41
N GLY A 155 -4.59 4.00 -4.65
CA GLY A 155 -4.25 4.96 -3.62
C GLY A 155 -5.28 5.04 -2.49
N ILE A 156 -6.58 4.99 -2.81
CA ILE A 156 -7.65 4.91 -1.79
C ILE A 156 -7.44 3.65 -0.95
N GLY A 157 -7.15 2.51 -1.57
CA GLY A 157 -6.89 1.25 -0.84
C GLY A 157 -5.76 1.37 0.18
N LEU A 158 -4.66 2.04 -0.15
CA LEU A 158 -3.57 2.30 0.79
C LEU A 158 -3.91 3.41 1.80
N GLY A 159 -4.63 4.43 1.38
CA GLY A 159 -5.07 5.54 2.22
C GLY A 159 -6.05 5.13 3.32
N LEU A 160 -6.79 4.03 3.14
CA LEU A 160 -7.65 3.45 4.17
C LEU A 160 -6.85 2.80 5.31
N ALA A 161 -5.57 2.48 5.14
CA ALA A 161 -4.75 1.86 6.19
C ALA A 161 -4.54 2.78 7.41
N PRO A 162 -4.06 4.04 7.28
CA PRO A 162 -3.99 4.96 8.42
C PRO A 162 -5.36 5.31 9.00
N VAL A 163 -6.41 5.43 8.17
CA VAL A 163 -7.79 5.67 8.65
C VAL A 163 -8.28 4.51 9.52
N GLY A 164 -8.07 3.27 9.07
CA GLY A 164 -8.42 2.08 9.83
C GLY A 164 -7.62 1.95 11.12
N ALA A 165 -6.32 2.29 11.09
CA ALA A 165 -5.49 2.31 12.29
C ALA A 165 -5.99 3.32 13.32
N TRP A 166 -6.40 4.51 12.88
CA TRP A 166 -7.02 5.50 13.76
C TRP A 166 -8.29 4.97 14.42
N LEU A 167 -9.20 4.36 13.64
CA LEU A 167 -10.42 3.74 14.18
C LEU A 167 -10.12 2.70 15.26
N VAL A 168 -9.06 1.89 15.09
CA VAL A 168 -8.67 0.89 16.09
C VAL A 168 -8.24 1.55 17.41
N LEU A 169 -7.61 2.72 17.35
CA LEU A 169 -7.04 3.40 18.51
C LEU A 169 -8.01 4.36 19.19
N THR A 170 -8.91 5.01 18.44
CA THR A 170 -9.81 6.05 18.96
C THR A 170 -11.27 5.61 19.00
N GLY A 171 -11.66 4.62 18.22
CA GLY A 171 -13.06 4.27 18.01
C GLY A 171 -13.87 5.35 17.26
N ASP A 172 -13.22 6.39 16.73
CA ASP A 172 -13.88 7.53 16.12
C ASP A 172 -13.32 7.85 14.73
N LEU A 173 -14.24 8.11 13.79
CA LEU A 173 -13.95 8.54 12.43
C LEU A 173 -14.62 9.88 12.08
N ALA A 174 -15.25 10.55 13.05
CA ALA A 174 -15.74 11.92 12.90
C ALA A 174 -14.58 12.93 12.87
N ASP A 175 -13.46 12.60 13.49
CA ASP A 175 -12.22 13.38 13.42
C ASP A 175 -11.74 13.51 11.95
N PRO A 176 -11.46 14.73 11.45
CA PRO A 176 -10.94 14.94 10.10
C PRO A 176 -9.48 14.48 9.90
N LEU A 177 -8.66 14.39 10.95
CA LEU A 177 -7.23 14.04 10.88
C LEU A 177 -6.94 12.70 10.19
N PRO A 178 -7.60 11.56 10.53
CA PRO A 178 -7.37 10.30 9.84
C PRO A 178 -7.64 10.39 8.34
N TRP A 179 -8.67 11.15 7.94
CA TRP A 179 -9.03 11.33 6.54
C TRP A 179 -8.01 12.22 5.80
N LEU A 180 -7.50 13.26 6.46
CA LEU A 180 -6.42 14.08 5.93
C LEU A 180 -5.17 13.23 5.67
N LEU A 181 -4.77 12.41 6.65
CA LEU A 181 -3.63 11.51 6.53
C LEU A 181 -3.85 10.42 5.47
N GLY A 182 -5.03 9.80 5.45
CA GLY A 182 -5.40 8.82 4.43
C GLY A 182 -5.38 9.40 3.01
N THR A 183 -5.82 10.65 2.86
CA THR A 183 -5.76 11.37 1.57
C THR A 183 -4.32 11.69 1.18
N ALA A 184 -3.45 12.05 2.13
CA ALA A 184 -2.03 12.21 1.86
C ALA A 184 -1.40 10.90 1.35
N VAL A 185 -1.68 9.77 2.02
CA VAL A 185 -1.21 8.43 1.62
C VAL A 185 -1.75 8.02 0.25
N LEU A 186 -3.00 8.37 -0.09
CA LEU A 186 -3.56 8.17 -1.42
C LEU A 186 -2.73 8.86 -2.50
N PHE A 187 -2.48 10.16 -2.33
CA PHE A 187 -1.74 10.93 -3.34
C PHE A 187 -0.28 10.51 -3.45
N TRP A 188 0.36 10.15 -2.34
CA TRP A 188 1.69 9.53 -2.35
C TRP A 188 1.69 8.23 -3.15
N SER A 189 0.76 7.32 -2.84
CA SER A 189 0.75 5.99 -3.45
C SER A 189 0.37 5.98 -4.92
N ALA A 190 -0.66 6.74 -5.28
CA ALA A 190 -1.00 6.93 -6.68
C ALA A 190 0.13 7.62 -7.45
N GLY A 191 0.84 8.57 -6.83
CA GLY A 191 1.97 9.26 -7.43
C GLY A 191 3.11 8.32 -7.83
N PHE A 192 3.56 7.42 -6.94
CA PHE A 192 4.60 6.46 -7.29
C PHE A 192 4.10 5.36 -8.23
N ASP A 193 2.84 4.92 -8.10
CA ASP A 193 2.27 3.86 -8.94
C ASP A 193 2.19 4.29 -10.42
N ILE A 194 1.90 5.57 -10.68
CA ILE A 194 1.98 6.16 -12.02
C ILE A 194 3.40 6.02 -12.61
N VAL A 195 4.45 6.20 -11.80
CA VAL A 195 5.83 6.05 -12.28
C VAL A 195 6.12 4.59 -12.61
N TYR A 196 5.70 3.65 -11.75
CA TYR A 196 5.86 2.22 -12.03
C TYR A 196 5.13 1.79 -13.31
N SER A 197 3.91 2.27 -13.51
CA SER A 197 3.09 1.96 -14.69
C SER A 197 3.67 2.53 -15.99
N CYS A 198 4.60 3.49 -15.94
CA CYS A 198 5.32 3.93 -17.15
C CYS A 198 6.11 2.80 -17.83
N GLN A 199 6.45 1.72 -17.09
CA GLN A 199 7.11 0.53 -17.64
C GLN A 199 6.20 -0.33 -18.51
N ASP A 200 4.89 -0.25 -18.30
CA ASP A 200 3.91 -1.14 -18.93
C ASP A 200 3.13 -0.46 -20.06
N VAL A 201 3.50 0.77 -20.47
CA VAL A 201 2.73 1.60 -21.42
C VAL A 201 2.38 0.89 -22.72
N GLU A 202 3.35 0.22 -23.35
CA GLU A 202 3.13 -0.43 -24.64
C GLU A 202 2.21 -1.63 -24.49
N VAL A 203 2.42 -2.44 -23.45
CA VAL A 203 1.58 -3.61 -23.17
C VAL A 203 0.16 -3.21 -22.75
N ASP A 204 0.02 -2.15 -21.94
CA ASP A 204 -1.28 -1.62 -21.54
C ASP A 204 -2.07 -1.17 -22.78
N LYS A 205 -1.43 -0.53 -23.76
CA LYS A 205 -2.08 -0.15 -25.02
C LYS A 205 -2.46 -1.36 -25.87
N GLU A 206 -1.54 -2.30 -26.06
CA GLU A 206 -1.77 -3.52 -26.84
C GLU A 206 -2.95 -4.34 -26.27
N GLN A 207 -3.07 -4.39 -24.94
CA GLN A 207 -4.13 -5.12 -24.26
C GLN A 207 -5.39 -4.26 -23.99
N SER A 208 -5.46 -3.04 -24.54
CA SER A 208 -6.58 -2.10 -24.33
C SER A 208 -6.90 -1.84 -22.85
N LEU A 209 -5.86 -1.84 -22.01
CA LEU A 209 -5.93 -1.48 -20.60
C LEU A 209 -5.82 0.05 -20.44
N ASN A 210 -6.38 0.54 -19.34
CA ASN A 210 -6.40 1.94 -19.00
C ASN A 210 -5.42 2.21 -17.86
N SER A 211 -4.46 3.10 -18.13
CA SER A 211 -3.55 3.68 -17.14
C SER A 211 -3.25 5.12 -17.52
N ILE A 212 -2.81 5.94 -16.55
CA ILE A 212 -2.38 7.32 -16.83
C ILE A 212 -1.27 7.34 -17.90
N PRO A 213 -0.23 6.47 -17.79
CA PRO A 213 0.80 6.34 -18.83
C PRO A 213 0.29 5.91 -20.20
N ALA A 214 -0.62 4.94 -20.29
CA ALA A 214 -1.19 4.52 -21.57
C ALA A 214 -2.01 5.64 -22.25
N ARG A 215 -2.74 6.44 -21.47
CA ARG A 215 -3.60 7.52 -21.97
C ARG A 215 -2.86 8.81 -22.31
N PHE A 216 -1.93 9.23 -21.46
CA PHE A 216 -1.30 10.55 -21.56
C PHE A 216 0.16 10.50 -22.02
N GLY A 217 0.75 9.31 -22.08
CA GLY A 217 2.17 9.10 -22.37
C GLY A 217 3.07 9.37 -21.16
N ILE A 218 4.31 8.87 -21.24
CA ILE A 218 5.27 8.89 -20.12
C ILE A 218 5.54 10.31 -19.62
N ALA A 219 5.84 11.25 -20.51
CA ALA A 219 6.24 12.61 -20.11
C ALA A 219 5.17 13.33 -19.28
N LYS A 220 3.90 13.29 -19.73
CA LYS A 220 2.77 13.87 -18.98
C LYS A 220 2.49 13.10 -17.69
N SER A 221 2.64 11.78 -17.71
CA SER A 221 2.43 10.94 -16.52
C SER A 221 3.41 11.25 -15.40
N LEU A 222 4.67 11.52 -15.74
CA LEU A 222 5.67 11.96 -14.76
C LEU A 222 5.35 13.35 -14.20
N VAL A 223 4.74 14.25 -14.98
CA VAL A 223 4.23 15.53 -14.47
C VAL A 223 3.08 15.29 -13.50
N ILE A 224 2.11 14.45 -13.87
CA ILE A 224 0.95 14.11 -13.03
C ILE A 224 1.42 13.48 -11.71
N SER A 225 2.37 12.54 -11.76
CA SER A 225 3.00 11.94 -10.56
C SER A 225 3.63 13.00 -9.64
N ARG A 226 4.37 13.97 -10.20
CA ARG A 226 4.90 15.10 -9.41
C ARG A 226 3.81 15.93 -8.76
N SER A 227 2.73 16.22 -9.49
CA SER A 227 1.59 16.96 -8.94
C SER A 227 0.92 16.20 -7.79
N PHE A 228 0.80 14.87 -7.91
CA PHE A 228 0.26 14.02 -6.84
C PHE A 228 1.15 14.08 -5.59
N HIS A 229 2.46 13.94 -5.74
CA HIS A 229 3.40 14.08 -4.61
C HIS A 229 3.38 15.49 -4.00
N LEU A 230 3.24 16.54 -4.82
CA LEU A 230 3.10 17.91 -4.31
C LEU A 230 1.83 18.07 -3.46
N VAL A 231 0.70 17.53 -3.92
CA VAL A 231 -0.56 17.53 -3.14
C VAL A 231 -0.36 16.79 -1.83
N MET A 232 0.29 15.62 -1.84
CA MET A 232 0.61 14.90 -0.59
C MET A 232 1.45 15.76 0.38
N ILE A 233 2.48 16.45 -0.09
CA ILE A 233 3.29 17.34 0.77
C ILE A 233 2.45 18.52 1.31
N ILE A 234 1.55 19.08 0.51
CA ILE A 234 0.62 20.12 0.98
C ILE A 234 -0.28 19.57 2.08
N LEU A 235 -0.85 18.37 1.92
CA LEU A 235 -1.69 17.74 2.93
C LEU A 235 -0.93 17.44 4.22
N MET A 236 0.34 17.01 4.12
CA MET A 236 1.23 16.87 5.28
C MET A 236 1.54 18.21 5.95
N GLY A 237 1.67 19.29 5.17
CA GLY A 237 1.80 20.65 5.70
C GLY A 237 0.53 21.14 6.40
N LEU A 238 -0.65 20.76 5.92
CA LEU A 238 -1.92 21.01 6.63
C LEU A 238 -1.98 20.21 7.92
N LEU A 239 -1.57 18.94 7.92
CA LEU A 239 -1.49 18.12 9.12
C LEU A 239 -0.58 18.74 10.19
N TYR A 240 0.55 19.33 9.77
CA TYR A 240 1.42 20.11 10.67
C TYR A 240 0.72 21.32 11.30
N LEU A 241 -0.16 22.00 10.57
CA LEU A 241 -0.91 23.14 11.10
C LEU A 241 -2.00 22.70 12.07
N GLU A 242 -2.71 21.61 11.76
CA GLU A 242 -3.77 21.06 12.63
C GLU A 242 -3.21 20.45 13.93
N LEU A 243 -1.96 19.98 13.92
CA LEU A 243 -1.27 19.42 15.09
C LEU A 243 -0.42 20.47 15.82
N ASP A 244 -0.93 21.70 15.94
CA ASP A 244 -0.31 22.81 16.68
C ASP A 244 1.19 23.02 16.38
N ARG A 245 1.59 22.80 15.12
CA ARG A 245 2.98 22.92 14.65
C ARG A 245 3.94 21.89 15.24
N SER A 246 3.48 20.65 15.39
CA SER A 246 4.28 19.47 15.76
C SER A 246 5.63 19.40 15.04
N LEU A 247 6.71 19.35 15.82
CA LEU A 247 8.07 19.23 15.29
C LEU A 247 8.30 17.89 14.58
N PRO A 248 7.87 16.72 15.11
CA PRO A 248 7.96 15.46 14.39
C PRO A 248 7.23 15.45 13.04
N VAL A 249 6.04 16.05 12.95
CA VAL A 249 5.31 16.14 11.66
C VAL A 249 6.08 17.01 10.67
N LEU A 250 6.67 18.13 11.13
CA LEU A 250 7.52 18.98 10.30
C LEU A 250 8.74 18.22 9.76
N VAL A 251 9.44 17.49 10.63
CA VAL A 251 10.61 16.68 10.27
C VAL A 251 10.22 15.60 9.27
N ALA A 252 9.15 14.84 9.52
CA ALA A 252 8.64 13.82 8.61
C ALA A 252 8.31 14.40 7.24
N THR A 253 7.64 15.56 7.22
CA THR A 253 7.24 16.27 5.98
C THR A 253 8.46 16.73 5.19
N PHE A 254 9.43 17.36 5.85
CA PHE A 254 10.65 17.86 5.21
C PHE A 254 11.51 16.73 4.62
N LEU A 255 11.73 15.66 5.39
CA LEU A 255 12.51 14.51 4.94
C LEU A 255 11.79 13.79 3.78
N THR A 256 10.47 13.63 3.87
CA THR A 256 9.66 13.05 2.79
C THR A 256 9.74 13.89 1.51
N ALA A 257 9.58 15.21 1.60
CA ALA A 257 9.70 16.11 0.46
C ALA A 257 11.09 16.01 -0.19
N THR A 258 12.14 15.92 0.64
CA THR A 258 13.52 15.78 0.17
C THR A 258 13.72 14.46 -0.59
N LEU A 259 13.26 13.33 -0.03
CA LEU A 259 13.37 12.02 -0.68
C LEU A 259 12.57 11.96 -1.99
N LEU A 260 11.35 12.52 -2.01
CA LEU A 260 10.53 12.59 -3.23
C LEU A 260 11.19 13.47 -4.30
N CYS A 261 11.82 14.58 -3.91
CA CYS A 261 12.57 15.45 -4.82
C CYS A 261 13.75 14.69 -5.43
N ILE A 262 14.57 14.02 -4.62
CA ILE A 262 15.69 13.20 -5.08
C ILE A 262 15.20 12.09 -6.02
N GLY A 263 14.10 11.41 -5.66
CA GLY A 263 13.48 10.37 -6.49
C GLY A 263 13.08 10.91 -7.88
N HIS A 264 12.39 12.06 -7.92
CA HIS A 264 11.99 12.69 -9.18
C HIS A 264 13.17 13.21 -10.02
N LEU A 265 14.24 13.69 -9.39
CA LEU A 265 15.47 14.07 -10.08
C LEU A 265 16.16 12.86 -10.73
N ARG A 266 16.23 11.73 -10.02
CA ARG A 266 16.77 10.46 -10.57
C ARG A 266 15.92 9.91 -11.71
N ILE A 267 14.58 9.95 -11.59
CA ILE A 267 13.68 9.55 -12.67
C ILE A 267 13.95 10.40 -13.92
N ARG A 268 14.15 11.71 -13.76
CA ARG A 268 14.43 12.62 -14.89
C ARG A 268 15.74 12.27 -15.59
N SER A 269 16.81 11.94 -14.87
CA SER A 269 18.11 11.61 -15.47
C SER A 269 18.11 10.25 -16.16
N GLU A 270 17.30 9.31 -15.70
CA GLU A 270 17.33 7.90 -16.14
C GLU A 270 16.02 7.42 -16.79
N TYR A 271 15.16 8.33 -17.28
CA TYR A 271 13.82 7.96 -17.79
C TYR A 271 13.82 6.91 -18.92
N ARG A 272 14.95 6.72 -19.62
CA ARG A 272 15.15 5.67 -20.64
C ARG A 272 15.50 4.29 -20.06
N GLN A 273 15.78 4.20 -18.77
CA GLN A 273 16.19 2.99 -18.03
C GLN A 273 15.22 2.70 -16.87
N LEU A 274 13.91 2.67 -17.16
CA LEU A 274 12.84 2.55 -16.16
C LEU A 274 13.00 1.36 -15.19
N LYS A 275 13.66 0.27 -15.59
CA LYS A 275 13.96 -0.87 -14.70
C LYS A 275 14.89 -0.52 -13.53
N ARG A 276 15.88 0.37 -13.71
CA ARG A 276 16.77 0.81 -12.62
C ARG A 276 16.06 1.72 -11.62
N ILE A 277 15.05 2.45 -12.11
CA ILE A 277 14.22 3.35 -11.33
C ILE A 277 13.33 2.56 -10.34
N GLU A 278 12.89 1.34 -10.67
CA GLU A 278 11.99 0.54 -9.81
C GLU A 278 12.58 0.26 -8.43
N ASN A 279 13.84 -0.19 -8.34
CA ASN A 279 14.49 -0.50 -7.06
C ASN A 279 14.75 0.77 -6.23
N ALA A 280 15.20 1.85 -6.88
CA ALA A 280 15.44 3.10 -6.17
C ALA A 280 14.14 3.71 -5.61
N LEU A 281 13.04 3.66 -6.38
CA LEU A 281 11.73 4.10 -5.90
C LEU A 281 11.21 3.21 -4.78
N LEU A 282 11.48 1.90 -4.85
CA LEU A 282 11.15 0.96 -3.80
C LEU A 282 11.87 1.41 -2.51
N GLU A 283 13.18 1.63 -2.55
CA GLU A 283 13.95 2.08 -1.38
C GLU A 283 13.45 3.41 -0.81
N PHE A 284 13.19 4.40 -1.66
CA PHE A 284 12.68 5.70 -1.22
C PHE A 284 11.31 5.60 -0.54
N ASN A 285 10.40 4.82 -1.11
CA ASN A 285 9.07 4.66 -0.53
C ASN A 285 9.12 3.92 0.83
N ILE A 286 10.07 2.99 1.04
CA ILE A 286 10.23 2.30 2.33
C ILE A 286 10.70 3.34 3.32
N ALA A 287 11.76 4.08 2.98
CA ALA A 287 12.33 5.12 3.82
C ALA A 287 11.28 6.17 4.23
N ILE A 288 10.46 6.66 3.29
CA ILE A 288 9.39 7.63 3.56
C ILE A 288 8.42 7.09 4.62
N SER A 289 7.91 5.87 4.43
CA SER A 289 6.94 5.28 5.36
C SER A 289 7.53 5.06 6.77
N PHE A 290 8.80 4.63 6.86
CA PHE A 290 9.47 4.42 8.14
C PHE A 290 9.82 5.72 8.84
N ILE A 291 10.27 6.75 8.11
CA ILE A 291 10.51 8.08 8.66
C ILE A 291 9.23 8.62 9.26
N PHE A 292 8.10 8.53 8.53
CA PHE A 292 6.81 8.93 9.05
C PHE A 292 6.47 8.18 10.36
N MET A 293 6.56 6.85 10.36
CA MET A 293 6.30 6.03 11.55
C MET A 293 7.15 6.45 12.76
N LEU A 294 8.46 6.62 12.57
CA LEU A 294 9.39 6.97 13.65
C LEU A 294 9.12 8.39 14.18
N CYS A 295 8.79 9.33 13.31
CA CYS A 295 8.40 10.67 13.74
C CYS A 295 7.09 10.65 14.53
N MET A 296 6.06 9.92 14.08
CA MET A 296 4.80 9.83 14.84
C MET A 296 4.98 9.09 16.17
N ALA A 297 5.87 8.10 16.23
CA ALA A 297 6.23 7.46 17.49
C ALA A 297 6.92 8.43 18.46
N ALA A 298 7.74 9.37 17.95
CA ALA A 298 8.36 10.41 18.76
C ALA A 298 7.34 11.44 19.28
N GLU A 299 6.29 11.72 18.51
CA GLU A 299 5.19 12.62 18.89
C GLU A 299 4.52 12.21 20.20
N VAL A 300 4.42 10.91 20.48
CA VAL A 300 3.81 10.38 21.72
C VAL A 300 4.52 10.86 22.99
N TYR A 301 5.76 11.33 22.90
CA TYR A 301 6.58 11.71 24.04
C TYR A 301 6.88 13.22 24.14
N LEU A 302 6.33 14.04 23.24
CA LEU A 302 6.53 15.49 23.20
C LEU A 302 5.26 16.22 23.66
#